data_AF-C6H113-F1
#
_entry.id   AF-C6H113-F1
#
_cell.length_a   1.000
_cell.length_b   1.000
_cell.length_c   1.000
_cell.angle_alpha   90.00
_cell.angle_beta   90.00
_cell.angle_gamma   90.00
#
_symmetry.space_group_name_H-M   'P 1'
#
loop_
_entity.id
_entity.type
_entity.pdbx_description
1 polymer ?
#
loop_
_entity_poly.entity_id
_entity_poly.type
_entity_poly.pdbx_seq_one_letter_code
_entity_poly.pdbx_strand_id
1 'polypeptide(L)' 'CTIAYVFREMLVTNTETGEEHTVTHLQYVAWPDHGVPDDSSDFLEFVNYVRSLRVDGEPVVVHCSAGIGRTG' A
#
# COMPACT_ATOMS: atom_id res chain seq x y z
N CYS A 1 -14.01 -12.05 10.73
CA CYS A 1 -13.25 -11.55 9.56
C CYS A 1 -12.86 -10.11 9.82
N THR A 2 -11.67 -9.90 10.35
CA THR A 2 -11.06 -8.57 10.37
C THR A 2 -10.35 -8.42 9.03
N ILE A 3 -10.64 -7.36 8.27
CA ILE A 3 -9.96 -7.09 7.01
C ILE A 3 -8.52 -6.63 7.32
N ALA A 4 -7.51 -7.31 6.80
CA ALA A 4 -6.11 -6.97 7.07
C ALA A 4 -5.63 -5.74 6.27
N TYR A 5 -6.14 -5.57 5.05
CA TYR A 5 -5.82 -4.45 4.17
C TYR A 5 -7.02 -4.03 3.32
N VAL A 6 -6.96 -2.80 2.79
CA VAL A 6 -7.96 -2.21 1.90
C VAL A 6 -7.33 -1.93 0.54
N PHE A 7 -8.01 -2.37 -0.52
CA PHE A 7 -7.67 -2.09 -1.92
C PHE A 7 -8.52 -0.93 -2.44
N ARG A 8 -7.90 0.01 -3.14
CA ARG A 8 -8.58 1.08 -3.89
C ARG A 8 -7.91 1.28 -5.24
N GLU A 9 -8.73 1.46 -6.26
CA GLU A 9 -8.29 1.94 -7.57
C GLU A 9 -8.72 3.40 -7.70
N MET A 10 -7.80 4.26 -8.12
CA MET A 10 -8.02 5.70 -8.24
C MET A 10 -7.64 6.15 -9.64
N LEU A 11 -8.53 6.89 -10.31
CA LEU A 11 -8.18 7.61 -11.53
C LEU A 11 -7.75 9.03 -11.14
N VAL A 12 -6.50 9.38 -11.45
CA VAL A 12 -5.96 10.72 -11.23
C VAL A 12 -5.90 11.43 -12.57
N THR A 13 -6.56 12.57 -12.67
CA THR A 13 -6.56 13.40 -13.88
C THR A 13 -5.74 14.66 -13.64
N ASN A 14 -4.76 14.92 -14.50
CA ASN A 14 -4.08 16.21 -14.54
C ASN A 14 -5.03 17.25 -15.15
N THR A 15 -5.46 18.23 -14.36
CA THR A 15 -6.45 19.23 -14.79
C THR A 15 -5.92 20.25 -15.80
N GLU A 16 -4.60 20.36 -15.97
CA GLU A 16 -3.98 21.27 -16.93
C GLU A 16 -3.79 20.61 -18.31
N THR A 17 -3.35 19.35 -18.34
CA THR A 17 -3.07 18.62 -19.58
C THR A 17 -4.21 17.70 -20.03
N GLY A 18 -5.12 17.35 -19.13
CA GLY A 18 -6.15 16.34 -19.34
C GLY A 18 -5.64 14.89 -19.32
N GLU A 19 -4.36 14.67 -19.01
CA GLU A 19 -3.78 13.33 -18.92
C GLU A 19 -4.33 12.56 -17.73
N GLU A 20 -4.62 11.28 -17.93
CA GLU A 20 -5.16 10.39 -16.91
C GLU A 20 -4.14 9.33 -16.50
N HIS A 21 -4.08 9.03 -15.21
CA HIS A 21 -3.22 8.00 -14.64
C HIS A 21 -3.97 7.19 -13.60
N THR A 22 -3.98 5.87 -13.75
CA THR A 22 -4.61 4.96 -12.78
C THR A 22 -3.63 4.57 -11.69
N VAL A 23 -4.01 4.77 -10.43
CA VAL A 23 -3.22 4.45 -9.24
C VAL A 23 -3.87 3.31 -8.47
N THR A 24 -3.11 2.25 -8.24
CA THR A 24 -3.47 1.19 -7.28
C THR A 24 -2.99 1.59 -5.89
N HIS A 25 -3.92 1.72 -4.94
CA HIS A 25 -3.62 2.12 -3.56
C HIS A 25 -3.95 0.99 -2.59
N LEU A 26 -2.91 0.53 -1.87
CA LEU A 26 -2.99 -0.56 -0.91
C LEU A 26 -2.73 -0.05 0.51
N GLN A 27 -3.67 -0.27 1.42
CA GLN A 27 -3.56 0.18 2.81
C GLN A 27 -3.63 -1.00 3.78
N TYR A 28 -2.52 -1.34 4.42
CA TYR A 28 -2.53 -2.32 5.52
C TYR A 28 -3.07 -1.67 6.80
N VAL A 29 -4.22 -2.16 7.30
CA VAL A 29 -4.97 -1.54 8.41
C VAL A 29 -4.89 -2.34 9.70
N ALA A 30 -4.38 -3.57 9.66
CA ALA A 30 -4.24 -4.44 10.83
C ALA A 30 -2.92 -4.26 11.60
N TRP A 31 -2.13 -3.21 11.30
CA TRP A 31 -0.92 -2.91 12.08
C TRP A 31 -1.26 -1.98 13.26
N PRO A 32 -1.10 -2.44 14.51
CA PRO A 32 -1.41 -1.62 15.69
C PRO A 32 -0.47 -0.41 15.85
N ASP A 33 -0.94 0.63 16.52
CA ASP A 33 -0.17 1.87 16.78
C ASP A 33 1.04 1.66 17.68
N HIS A 34 0.97 0.70 18.60
CA HIS A 34 2.09 0.27 19.42
C HIS A 34 2.34 -1.23 19.19
N GLY A 35 3.58 -1.57 18.84
CA GLY A 35 4.00 -2.95 18.61
C GLY A 35 3.94 -3.39 17.15
N VAL A 36 3.73 -4.70 16.97
CA VAL A 36 3.69 -5.39 15.68
C VAL A 36 2.43 -6.25 15.61
N PRO A 37 1.97 -6.67 14.42
CA PRO A 37 0.92 -7.68 14.31
C PRO A 37 1.27 -8.94 15.11
N ASP A 38 0.31 -9.48 15.88
CA ASP A 38 0.50 -10.71 16.66
C ASP A 38 0.74 -11.94 15.75
N ASP A 39 0.10 -11.93 14.57
CA ASP A 39 0.36 -12.87 13.48
C ASP A 39 0.90 -12.11 12.27
N SER A 40 2.04 -12.58 11.74
CA SER A 40 2.71 -11.99 10.58
C SER A 40 2.14 -12.47 9.25
N SER A 41 1.30 -13.51 9.25
CA SER A 41 0.80 -14.18 8.04
C SER A 41 0.06 -13.21 7.11
N ASP A 42 -0.84 -12.41 7.65
CA ASP A 42 -1.59 -11.40 6.89
C ASP A 42 -0.67 -10.33 6.27
N PHE A 43 0.37 -9.93 7.01
CA PHE A 43 1.36 -8.96 6.52
C PHE A 43 2.23 -9.56 5.42
N LEU A 44 2.63 -10.83 5.55
CA LEU A 44 3.40 -11.52 4.51
C LEU A 44 2.58 -11.72 3.23
N GLU A 45 1.30 -12.07 3.34
CA GLU A 45 0.38 -12.14 2.20
C GLU A 45 0.27 -10.76 1.52
N PHE A 46 0.10 -9.69 2.30
CA PHE A 46 0.07 -8.33 1.79
C PHE A 46 1.36 -7.95 1.03
N VAL A 47 2.53 -8.25 1.58
CA VAL A 47 3.82 -7.97 0.91
C VAL A 47 3.97 -8.77 -0.38
N ASN A 48 3.55 -10.04 -0.39
CA ASN A 48 3.57 -10.87 -1.60
C ASN A 48 2.64 -10.29 -2.69
N TYR A 49 1.47 -9.80 -2.29
CA TYR A 49 0.54 -9.14 -3.21
C TYR A 49 1.13 -7.84 -3.77
N VAL A 50 1.69 -6.96 -2.92
CA VAL A 50 2.39 -5.74 -3.37
C VAL A 50 3.50 -6.06 -4.37
N ARG A 51 4.32 -7.10 -4.09
CA ARG A 51 5.39 -7.54 -5.00
C ARG A 51 4.87 -8.03 -6.34
N SER A 52 3.70 -8.68 -6.38
CA SER A 52 3.10 -9.16 -7.63
C SER A 52 2.63 -8.03 -8.55
N LEU A 53 2.36 -6.85 -7.99
CA LEU A 53 1.94 -5.65 -8.73
C LEU A 53 3.11 -4.74 -9.12
N ARG A 54 4.32 -5.00 -8.60
CA ARG A 54 5.49 -4.17 -8.86
C ARG A 54 5.99 -4.36 -10.29
N VAL A 55 6.18 -3.25 -10.99
CA VAL A 55 6.81 -3.19 -12.31
C VAL A 55 8.30 -2.88 -12.15
N ASP A 56 9.16 -3.61 -12.87
CA ASP A 56 10.59 -3.35 -12.83
C ASP A 56 10.95 -2.00 -13.46
N GLY A 57 11.79 -1.25 -12.77
CA GLY A 57 12.17 0.12 -13.17
C GLY A 57 11.24 1.21 -12.62
N GLU A 58 10.10 0.86 -12.01
CA GLU A 58 9.17 1.82 -11.43
C GLU A 58 9.24 1.83 -9.88
N PRO A 59 9.38 3.00 -9.24
CA PRO A 59 9.37 3.08 -7.79
C PRO A 59 7.95 2.90 -7.24
N VAL A 60 7.85 2.14 -6.14
CA VAL A 60 6.61 2.04 -5.35
C VAL A 60 6.66 3.07 -4.23
N VAL A 61 5.63 3.91 -4.13
CA VAL A 61 5.50 4.86 -3.01
C VAL A 61 4.96 4.12 -1.79
N VAL A 62 5.72 4.13 -0.69
CA VAL A 62 5.32 3.53 0.59
C VAL A 62 5.36 4.62 1.66
N HIS A 63 4.29 4.71 2.46
CA HIS A 63 4.23 5.66 3.57
C HIS A 63 3.55 5.06 4.80
N CYS A 64 3.77 5.66 5.96
CA CYS A 64 3.01 5.40 7.17
C CYS A 64 2.60 6.73 7.81
N SER A 65 2.84 6.93 9.11
CA SER A 65 2.67 8.25 9.75
C SER A 65 3.92 9.11 9.58
N ALA A 66 5.07 8.66 10.10
CA ALA A 66 6.36 9.37 10.01
C ALA A 66 7.25 8.91 8.84
N GLY A 67 6.86 7.87 8.11
CA GLY A 67 7.60 7.35 6.95
C GLY A 67 8.88 6.58 7.26
N ILE A 68 9.13 6.21 8.53
CA ILE A 68 10.38 5.55 8.95
C ILE A 68 10.19 4.23 9.72
N GLY A 69 9.02 4.00 10.32
CA GLY A 69 8.75 2.83 11.16
C GLY A 69 8.27 1.65 10.33
N ARG A 70 6.94 1.56 10.10
CA ARG A 70 6.31 0.50 9.29
C ARG A 70 6.76 0.49 7.82
N THR A 71 7.41 1.56 7.37
CA THR A 71 7.89 1.74 5.99
C THR A 71 9.24 1.04 5.76
N GLY A 72 10.08 0.92 6.80
CA GLY A 72 11.37 0.23 6.73
C GLY A 72 11.22 -1.28 6.89
#